data_AF-A0A2E0RR97-F1
#
_entry.id   AF-A0A2E0RR97-F1
#
_cell.length_a   1.000
_cell.length_b   1.000
_cell.length_c   1.000
_cell.angle_alpha   90.00
_cell.angle_beta   90.00
_cell.angle_gamma   90.00
#
_symmetry.space_group_name_H-M   'P 1'
#
loop_
_entity.id
_entity.type
_entity.pdbx_description
1 polymer ?
#
loop_
_entity_poly.entity_id
_entity_poly.type
_entity_poly.pdbx_seq_one_letter_code
_entity_poly.pdbx_strand_id
1 'polypeptide(L)'
;MERSAGSVGVVSWIERIVEERLAKAAADGELATPHLEGKPIADLHWERPEGWWGKQFFERELSHDRRTAALDAAALARAGFWRCADEASVRAAVDAANAAIDRANVNIVADQRVDRFDADDIVERWRRLQRT
;
A
#
# COMPACT_ATOMS: atom_id res chain seq x y z
N MET A 1 -31.37 3.88 -63.20
CA MET A 1 -30.02 4.04 -62.61
C MET A 1 -29.99 5.39 -61.91
N GLU A 2 -30.69 5.48 -60.77
CA GLU A 2 -30.72 6.69 -59.93
C GLU A 2 -29.63 6.57 -58.87
N ARG A 3 -28.63 7.46 -58.95
CA ARG A 3 -27.64 7.60 -57.86
C ARG A 3 -28.29 8.40 -56.74
N SER A 4 -28.45 7.75 -55.60
CA SER A 4 -28.89 8.36 -54.35
C SER A 4 -27.91 9.46 -53.92
N ALA A 5 -28.33 10.72 -54.08
CA ALA A 5 -27.62 11.92 -53.60
C ALA A 5 -27.89 12.22 -52.11
N GLY A 6 -28.61 11.34 -51.40
CA GLY A 6 -29.09 11.59 -50.04
C GLY A 6 -28.07 11.33 -48.91
N SER A 7 -26.93 10.69 -49.19
CA SER A 7 -26.01 10.24 -48.13
C SER A 7 -24.93 11.27 -47.75
N VAL A 8 -24.48 12.11 -48.69
CA VAL A 8 -23.38 13.07 -48.44
C VAL A 8 -23.86 14.30 -47.64
N GLY A 9 -25.11 14.74 -47.86
CA GLY A 9 -25.68 15.89 -47.14
C GLY A 9 -26.01 15.59 -45.67
N VAL A 10 -26.33 14.33 -45.34
CA VAL A 10 -26.69 13.92 -43.97
C VAL A 10 -25.47 13.85 -43.06
N VAL A 11 -24.33 13.33 -43.56
CA VAL A 11 -23.06 13.29 -42.80
C VAL A 11 -22.56 14.71 -42.49
N SER A 12 -22.60 15.60 -43.48
CA SER A 12 -22.19 17.01 -43.31
C SER A 12 -23.09 17.79 -42.33
N TRP A 13 -24.39 17.50 -42.31
CA TRP A 13 -25.31 18.13 -41.36
C TRP A 13 -25.07 17.66 -39.92
N ILE A 14 -24.76 16.37 -39.72
CA ILE A 14 -24.42 15.82 -38.41
C ILE A 14 -23.09 16.40 -37.90
N GLU A 15 -22.06 16.46 -38.74
CA GLU A 15 -20.77 17.06 -38.38
C GLU A 15 -20.93 18.52 -37.96
N ARG A 16 -21.71 19.30 -38.71
CA ARG A 16 -22.00 20.69 -38.36
C ARG A 16 -22.73 20.83 -37.02
N ILE A 17 -23.67 19.95 -36.71
CA ILE A 17 -24.36 19.97 -35.42
C ILE A 17 -23.41 19.61 -34.27
N VAL A 18 -22.50 18.68 -34.50
CA VAL A 18 -21.48 18.31 -33.51
C VAL A 18 -20.52 19.47 -33.27
N GLU A 19 -20.01 20.11 -34.32
CA GLU A 19 -19.17 21.32 -34.25
C GLU A 19 -19.87 22.47 -33.51
N GLU A 20 -21.13 22.77 -33.84
CA GLU A 20 -21.91 23.81 -33.17
C GLU A 20 -22.12 23.50 -31.67
N ARG A 21 -22.35 22.23 -31.32
CA ARG A 21 -22.49 21.79 -29.92
C ARG A 21 -21.16 21.86 -29.17
N LEU A 22 -20.06 21.49 -29.78
CA LEU A 22 -18.73 21.59 -29.18
C LEU A 22 -18.31 23.05 -28.99
N ALA A 23 -18.57 23.90 -29.99
CA ALA A 23 -18.31 25.33 -29.89
C ALA A 23 -19.13 25.99 -28.78
N LYS A 24 -20.41 25.60 -28.65
CA LYS A 24 -21.27 26.06 -27.55
C LYS A 24 -20.77 25.56 -26.19
N ALA A 25 -20.46 24.27 -26.05
CA ALA A 25 -19.94 23.70 -24.81
C ALA A 25 -18.57 24.30 -24.41
N ALA A 26 -17.73 24.65 -25.39
CA ALA A 26 -16.48 25.37 -25.13
C ALA A 26 -16.73 26.81 -24.67
N ALA A 27 -17.64 27.54 -25.32
CA ALA A 27 -18.02 28.91 -24.95
C ALA A 27 -18.69 28.98 -23.57
N ASP A 28 -19.48 27.97 -23.23
CA ASP A 28 -20.16 27.82 -21.94
C ASP A 28 -19.22 27.27 -20.85
N GLY A 29 -17.96 26.96 -21.20
CA GLY A 29 -16.94 26.46 -20.26
C GLY A 29 -17.16 25.01 -19.81
N GLU A 30 -18.13 24.29 -20.37
CA GLU A 30 -18.44 22.89 -20.05
C GLU A 30 -17.31 21.92 -20.44
N LEU A 31 -16.47 22.32 -21.41
CA LEU A 31 -15.27 21.58 -21.82
C LEU A 31 -14.00 22.05 -21.08
N ALA A 32 -14.12 22.97 -20.11
CA ALA A 32 -12.99 23.35 -19.29
C ALA A 32 -12.51 22.12 -18.51
N THR A 33 -11.31 21.65 -18.84
CA THR A 33 -10.71 20.55 -18.10
C THR A 33 -10.45 21.04 -16.68
N PRO A 34 -10.96 20.36 -15.64
CA PRO A 34 -10.69 20.76 -14.27
C PRO A 34 -9.17 20.80 -14.06
N HIS A 35 -8.69 21.86 -13.40
CA HIS A 35 -7.30 21.93 -13.00
C HIS A 35 -7.05 20.79 -11.99
N LEU A 36 -6.36 19.74 -12.44
CA LEU A 36 -6.03 18.61 -11.60
C LEU A 36 -4.83 19.01 -10.73
N GLU A 37 -5.08 19.20 -9.43
CA GLU A 37 -4.07 19.39 -8.37
C GLU A 37 -3.35 18.05 -8.05
N GLY A 38 -3.01 17.29 -9.09
CA GLY A 38 -2.28 16.03 -8.95
C GLY A 38 -0.85 16.31 -8.49
N LYS A 39 -0.37 15.54 -7.50
CA LYS A 39 1.06 15.56 -7.19
C LYS A 39 1.83 15.05 -8.42
N PRO A 40 2.89 15.74 -8.86
CA PRO A 40 3.71 15.25 -9.95
C PRO A 40 4.27 13.88 -9.56
N ILE A 41 4.11 12.91 -10.46
CA ILE A 41 4.78 11.61 -10.31
C ILE A 41 6.25 11.87 -10.63
N ALA A 42 7.06 11.94 -9.57
CA ALA A 42 8.50 12.01 -9.71
C ALA A 42 8.96 10.85 -10.60
N ASP A 43 9.95 11.07 -11.47
CA ASP A 43 10.54 10.06 -12.37
C ASP A 43 9.67 9.54 -13.53
N LEU A 44 8.45 10.05 -13.77
CA LEU A 44 7.55 9.54 -14.82
C LEU A 44 8.18 9.52 -16.23
N HIS A 45 9.13 10.42 -16.50
CA HIS A 45 9.82 10.53 -17.78
C HIS A 45 10.98 9.53 -17.96
N TRP A 46 11.33 8.76 -16.94
CA TRP A 46 12.45 7.83 -17.01
C TRP A 46 11.96 6.43 -17.38
N GLU A 47 12.56 5.88 -18.43
CA GLU A 47 12.36 4.49 -18.80
C GLU A 47 12.95 3.58 -17.71
N ARG A 48 12.14 2.65 -17.22
CA ARG A 48 12.57 1.69 -16.21
C ARG A 48 13.09 0.43 -16.87
N PRO A 49 14.09 -0.25 -16.28
CA PRO A 49 14.57 -1.52 -16.79
C PRO A 49 13.45 -2.56 -16.91
N GLU A 50 13.58 -3.47 -17.88
CA GLU A 50 12.66 -4.59 -18.05
C GLU A 50 12.52 -5.39 -16.74
N GLY A 51 11.29 -5.78 -16.41
CA GLY A 51 10.99 -6.55 -15.19
C GLY A 51 11.04 -5.74 -13.89
N TRP A 52 11.34 -4.44 -13.92
CA TRP A 52 11.39 -3.59 -12.72
C TRP A 52 10.11 -3.69 -11.86
N TRP A 53 8.93 -3.62 -12.49
CA TRP A 53 7.65 -3.70 -11.77
C TRP A 53 7.46 -5.06 -11.10
N GLY A 54 7.77 -6.15 -11.80
CA GLY A 54 7.64 -7.51 -11.27
C GLY A 54 8.57 -7.76 -10.09
N LYS A 55 9.80 -7.26 -10.15
CA LYS A 55 10.76 -7.33 -9.04
C LYS A 55 10.25 -6.56 -7.81
N GLN A 56 9.79 -5.33 -8.00
CA GLN A 56 9.26 -4.51 -6.91
C GLN A 56 8.00 -5.11 -6.29
N PHE A 57 7.11 -5.66 -7.13
CA PHE A 57 5.93 -6.38 -6.67
C PHE A 57 6.33 -7.60 -5.83
N PHE A 58 7.23 -8.44 -6.34
CA PHE A 58 7.70 -9.62 -5.63
C PHE A 58 8.39 -9.30 -4.29
N GLU A 59 9.24 -8.26 -4.25
CA GLU A 59 9.88 -7.81 -3.02
C GLU A 59 8.86 -7.34 -1.97
N ARG A 60 7.80 -6.64 -2.41
CA ARG A 60 6.71 -6.19 -1.53
C ARG A 60 5.87 -7.35 -1.01
N GLU A 61 5.49 -8.30 -1.85
CA GLU A 61 4.73 -9.49 -1.42
C GLU A 61 5.55 -10.34 -0.44
N LEU A 62 6.82 -10.59 -0.73
CA LEU A 62 7.70 -11.29 0.22
C LEU A 62 7.87 -10.54 1.54
N SER A 63 7.96 -9.21 1.51
CA SER A 63 7.97 -8.40 2.72
C SER A 63 6.68 -8.57 3.51
N HIS A 64 5.53 -8.58 2.84
CA HIS A 64 4.23 -8.78 3.47
C HIS A 64 4.11 -10.14 4.16
N ASP A 65 4.53 -11.22 3.50
CA ASP A 65 4.52 -12.57 4.07
C ASP A 65 5.43 -12.69 5.30
N ARG A 66 6.64 -12.13 5.20
CA ARG A 66 7.60 -12.12 6.33
C ARG A 66 7.06 -11.33 7.51
N ARG A 67 6.42 -10.20 7.26
CA ARG A 67 5.78 -9.39 8.30
C ARG A 67 4.66 -10.16 8.98
N THR A 68 3.80 -10.83 8.22
CA THR A 68 2.72 -11.66 8.76
C THR A 68 3.28 -12.75 9.66
N ALA A 69 4.27 -13.50 9.19
CA ALA A 69 4.93 -14.53 10.00
C ALA A 69 5.59 -13.97 11.28
N ALA A 70 6.22 -12.79 11.20
CA ALA A 70 6.82 -12.13 12.36
C ALA A 70 5.78 -11.68 13.39
N LEU A 71 4.63 -11.18 12.94
CA LEU A 71 3.51 -10.80 13.82
C LEU A 71 2.89 -12.02 14.51
N ASP A 72 2.71 -13.11 13.79
CA ASP A 72 2.18 -14.35 14.36
C ASP A 72 3.14 -14.92 15.42
N ALA A 73 4.45 -14.91 15.13
CA ALA A 73 5.48 -15.32 16.07
C ALA A 73 5.52 -14.39 17.31
N ALA A 74 5.39 -13.08 17.12
CA ALA A 74 5.32 -12.11 18.20
C ALA A 74 4.08 -12.33 19.09
N ALA A 75 2.91 -12.60 18.49
CA ALA A 75 1.68 -12.90 19.22
C ALA A 75 1.84 -14.18 20.07
N LEU A 76 2.45 -15.23 19.51
CA LEU A 76 2.75 -16.46 20.23
C LEU A 76 3.72 -16.22 21.38
N ALA A 77 4.81 -15.49 21.14
CA ALA A 77 5.80 -15.14 22.17
C ALA A 77 5.14 -14.36 23.32
N ARG A 78 4.29 -13.39 23.01
CA ARG A 78 3.55 -12.60 24.00
C ARG A 78 2.70 -13.48 24.92
N ALA A 79 1.99 -14.45 24.36
CA ALA A 79 1.22 -15.41 25.16
C ALA A 79 2.12 -16.29 26.05
N GLY A 80 3.34 -16.58 25.59
CA GLY A 80 4.36 -17.33 26.33
C GLY A 80 4.89 -16.58 27.56
N PHE A 81 5.08 -15.26 27.47
CA PHE A 81 5.62 -14.45 28.58
C PHE A 81 4.82 -14.61 29.88
N TRP A 82 3.49 -14.76 29.77
CA TRP A 82 2.60 -14.90 30.92
C TRP A 82 2.73 -16.23 31.66
N ARG A 83 3.38 -17.23 31.04
CA ARG A 83 3.58 -18.57 31.61
C ARG A 83 4.97 -18.76 32.20
N CYS A 84 5.84 -17.77 32.11
CA CYS A 84 7.17 -17.81 32.71
C CYS A 84 7.08 -17.87 34.24
N ALA A 85 7.96 -18.68 34.85
CA ALA A 85 7.97 -18.94 36.29
C ALA A 85 8.51 -17.76 37.11
N ASP A 86 9.45 -17.01 36.55
CA ASP A 86 10.11 -15.88 37.21
C ASP A 86 10.41 -14.75 36.22
N GLU A 87 10.76 -13.59 36.77
CA GLU A 87 11.06 -12.39 36.00
C GLU A 87 12.27 -12.55 35.09
N ALA A 88 13.31 -13.28 35.52
CA ALA A 88 14.49 -13.52 34.71
C ALA A 88 14.13 -14.28 33.42
N SER A 89 13.23 -15.27 33.55
CA SER A 89 12.68 -16.03 32.43
C SER A 89 11.84 -15.16 31.50
N VAL A 90 11.05 -14.23 32.04
CA VAL A 90 10.29 -13.26 31.22
C VAL A 90 11.24 -12.38 30.42
N ARG A 91 12.25 -11.79 31.06
CA ARG A 91 13.23 -10.92 30.38
C ARG A 91 13.97 -11.66 29.29
N ALA A 92 14.44 -12.88 29.57
CA ALA A 92 15.11 -13.73 28.58
C ALA A 92 14.19 -14.07 27.39
N ALA A 93 12.91 -14.36 27.65
CA ALA A 93 11.93 -14.64 26.59
C ALA A 93 11.65 -13.38 25.72
N VAL A 94 11.53 -12.20 26.34
CA VAL A 94 11.36 -10.93 25.62
C VAL A 94 12.59 -10.62 24.77
N ASP A 95 13.80 -10.80 25.29
CA ASP A 95 15.04 -10.58 24.54
C ASP A 95 15.14 -11.52 23.33
N ALA A 96 14.80 -12.79 23.51
CA ALA A 96 14.76 -13.76 22.42
C ALA A 96 13.73 -13.38 21.34
N ALA A 97 12.54 -12.92 21.75
CA ALA A 97 11.50 -12.46 20.83
C ALA A 97 11.91 -11.20 20.07
N ASN A 98 12.51 -10.22 20.76
CA ASN A 98 13.03 -9.00 20.15
C ASN A 98 14.15 -9.30 19.15
N ALA A 99 15.07 -10.22 19.47
CA ALA A 99 16.10 -10.64 18.53
C ALA A 99 15.51 -11.34 17.29
N ALA A 100 14.39 -12.06 17.43
CA ALA A 100 13.68 -12.65 16.29
C ALA A 100 13.00 -11.58 15.42
N ILE A 101 12.38 -10.58 16.04
CA ILE A 101 11.79 -9.42 15.36
C ILE A 101 12.86 -8.66 14.57
N ASP A 102 14.02 -8.38 15.20
CA ASP A 102 15.13 -7.68 14.56
C ASP A 102 15.63 -8.43 13.31
N ARG A 103 15.76 -9.77 13.39
CA ARG A 103 16.12 -10.60 12.23
C ARG A 103 15.09 -10.55 11.10
N ALA A 104 13.80 -10.53 11.43
CA ALA A 104 12.73 -10.42 10.44
C ALA A 104 12.73 -9.04 9.76
N ASN A 105 12.88 -7.98 10.54
CA ASN A 105 12.85 -6.58 10.10
C ASN A 105 13.95 -6.20 9.09
N VAL A 106 15.04 -6.98 9.00
CA VAL A 106 16.07 -6.81 7.95
C VAL A 106 15.47 -6.91 6.54
N ASN A 107 14.46 -7.77 6.35
CA ASN A 107 13.87 -8.07 5.05
C ASN A 107 12.42 -7.58 4.89
N ILE A 108 11.99 -6.67 5.78
CA ILE A 108 10.69 -6.01 5.74
C ILE A 108 10.89 -4.55 5.31
N VAL A 109 10.02 -4.04 4.43
CA VAL A 109 10.06 -2.64 4.00
C VAL A 109 9.98 -1.71 5.22
N ALA A 110 10.77 -0.63 5.20
CA ALA A 110 11.08 0.17 6.38
C ALA A 110 9.84 0.72 7.12
N ASP A 111 8.79 1.10 6.40
CA ASP A 111 7.53 1.63 6.93
C ASP A 111 6.59 0.56 7.49
N GLN A 112 6.92 -0.73 7.34
CA GLN A 112 6.10 -1.86 7.75
C GLN A 112 6.76 -2.77 8.78
N ARG A 113 7.93 -2.38 9.30
CA ARG A 113 8.66 -3.15 10.32
C ARG A 113 7.78 -3.43 11.55
N VAL A 114 8.04 -4.58 12.18
CA VAL A 114 7.37 -5.00 13.40
C VAL A 114 8.06 -4.36 14.60
N ASP A 115 7.27 -3.77 15.49
CA ASP A 115 7.80 -3.13 16.69
C ASP A 115 8.34 -4.15 17.68
N ARG A 116 9.39 -3.74 18.39
CA ARG A 116 9.94 -4.52 19.52
C ARG A 116 8.99 -4.46 20.71
N PHE A 117 9.05 -5.49 21.55
CA PHE A 117 8.45 -5.46 22.87
C PHE A 117 9.25 -4.57 23.80
N ASP A 118 8.54 -3.74 24.58
CA ASP A 118 9.10 -3.05 25.74
C ASP A 118 9.22 -4.06 26.89
N ALA A 119 10.46 -4.38 27.26
CA ALA A 119 10.74 -5.37 28.29
C ALA A 119 10.22 -4.95 29.67
N ASP A 120 10.28 -3.66 29.99
CA ASP A 120 9.86 -3.18 31.31
C ASP A 120 8.33 -3.14 31.42
N ASP A 121 7.61 -2.74 30.36
CA ASP A 121 6.13 -2.85 30.31
C ASP A 121 5.67 -4.31 30.47
N ILE A 122 6.29 -5.24 29.73
CA ILE A 122 5.95 -6.66 29.80
C ILE A 122 6.21 -7.22 31.19
N VAL A 123 7.36 -6.91 31.81
CA VAL A 123 7.70 -7.36 33.16
C VAL A 123 6.73 -6.76 34.19
N GLU A 124 6.40 -5.47 34.10
CA GLU A 124 5.43 -4.83 35.00
C GLU A 124 4.07 -5.52 34.91
N ARG A 125 3.60 -5.78 33.69
CA ARG A 125 2.32 -6.45 33.46
C ARG A 125 2.32 -7.89 33.96
N TRP A 126 3.39 -8.64 33.73
CA TRP A 126 3.55 -9.99 34.28
C TRP A 126 3.50 -9.99 35.81
N ARG A 127 4.24 -9.09 36.47
CA ARG A 127 4.22 -8.95 37.94
C ARG A 127 2.81 -8.67 38.47
N ARG A 128 2.02 -7.88 37.75
CA ARG A 128 0.62 -7.57 38.13
C ARG A 128 -0.26 -8.82 38.09
N LEU A 129 -0.09 -9.66 37.07
CA LEU A 129 -0.85 -10.90 36.91
C LEU A 129 -0.51 -11.95 37.98
N GLN A 130 0.75 -12.02 38.44
CA GLN A 130 1.16 -12.98 39.47
C GLN A 130 0.66 -12.63 40.89
N ARG A 131 0.21 -11.39 41.12
CA ARG A 131 -0.33 -10.95 42.42
C ARG A 131 -1.84 -11.09 42.53
N THR A 132 -2.50 -11.48 41.44
CA THR A 132 -3.96 -11.67 41.36
C THR A 132 -4.27 -13.14 41.56
#